data_AF-A0A8H5G9N0-F1
#
_entry.id   AF-A0A8H5G9N0-F1
#
_cell.length_a   1.000
_cell.length_b   1.000
_cell.length_c   1.000
_cell.angle_alpha   90.00
_cell.angle_beta   90.00
_cell.angle_gamma   90.00
#
_symmetry.space_group_name_H-M   'P 1'
#
loop_
_entity.id
_entity.type
_entity.pdbx_description
1 polymer ?
#
loop_
_entity_poly.entity_id
_entity_poly.type
_entity_poly.pdbx_seq_one_letter_code
_entity_poly.pdbx_strand_id
1 'polypeptide(L)'
;MSMPIPGSTADLATKWAYIEEGINQIMAKQEMSFTKYQALYTEAYNYCTTTVDSHKPTDCQADLYDHLERYLASHVKLIREKAISLEDEVTPEFYNTEWERYKAGANYMNRLFTFLNRHWVRRQRDENKKDIYPIYTLALVQWKLNMLDPIQDPQPNLASVVELQRNEVQQALE
;
A
#
# COMPACT_ATOMS: atom_id res chain seq x y z
N MET A 1 8.53 -5.03 -20.23
CA MET A 1 7.29 -5.11 -21.06
C MET A 1 6.11 -5.02 -20.10
N SER A 2 5.07 -4.24 -20.41
CA SER A 2 3.88 -4.13 -19.55
C SER A 2 3.08 -5.43 -19.60
N MET A 3 2.60 -5.93 -18.45
CA MET A 3 1.70 -7.09 -18.44
C MET A 3 0.42 -6.81 -19.24
N PRO A 4 -0.09 -7.80 -20.00
CA PRO A 4 -1.37 -7.66 -20.70
C PRO A 4 -2.52 -7.56 -19.69
N ILE A 5 -3.57 -6.83 -20.06
CA ILE A 5 -4.78 -6.71 -19.23
C ILE A 5 -5.40 -8.11 -19.10
N PRO A 6 -5.70 -8.59 -17.88
CA PRO A 6 -6.36 -9.87 -17.67
C PRO A 6 -7.71 -9.95 -18.37
N GLY A 7 -8.08 -11.14 -18.84
CA GLY A 7 -9.44 -11.40 -19.30
C GLY A 7 -10.45 -11.34 -18.14
N SER A 8 -11.73 -11.11 -18.43
CA SER A 8 -12.78 -11.02 -17.41
C SER A 8 -12.93 -12.29 -16.56
N THR A 9 -12.60 -13.45 -17.15
CA THR A 9 -12.64 -14.79 -16.53
C THR A 9 -11.30 -15.23 -15.94
N ALA A 10 -10.29 -14.36 -15.93
CA ALA A 10 -9.00 -14.69 -15.31
C ALA A 10 -9.18 -14.97 -13.81
N ASP A 11 -8.36 -15.88 -13.27
CA ASP A 11 -8.35 -16.16 -11.84
C ASP A 11 -7.83 -14.97 -11.02
N LEU A 12 -8.12 -14.98 -9.71
CA LEU A 12 -7.71 -13.89 -8.81
C LEU A 12 -6.20 -13.71 -8.75
N ALA A 13 -5.42 -14.78 -8.90
CA ALA A 13 -3.95 -14.70 -8.88
C ALA A 13 -3.42 -13.90 -10.09
N THR A 14 -3.96 -14.15 -11.27
CA THR A 14 -3.61 -13.44 -12.51
C THR A 14 -4.01 -11.97 -12.42
N LYS A 15 -5.20 -11.69 -11.87
CA LYS A 15 -5.67 -10.32 -11.65
C LYS A 15 -4.78 -9.58 -10.66
N TRP A 16 -4.42 -10.23 -9.55
CA TRP A 16 -3.50 -9.66 -8.55
C TRP A 16 -2.15 -9.34 -9.18
N ALA A 17 -1.55 -10.26 -9.94
CA ALA A 17 -0.25 -10.03 -10.58
C ALA A 17 -0.24 -8.78 -11.49
N TYR A 18 -1.31 -8.58 -12.26
CA TYR A 18 -1.48 -7.36 -13.07
C TYR A 18 -1.60 -6.10 -12.19
N ILE A 19 -2.39 -6.18 -11.11
CA ILE A 19 -2.59 -5.08 -10.17
C ILE A 19 -1.28 -4.71 -9.48
N GLU A 20 -0.55 -5.71 -8.97
CA GLU A 20 0.73 -5.55 -8.28
C GLU A 20 1.77 -4.89 -9.18
N GLU A 21 1.87 -5.28 -10.45
CA GLU A 21 2.76 -4.63 -11.42
C GLU A 21 2.36 -3.16 -11.68
N GLY A 22 1.07 -2.84 -11.64
CA GLY A 22 0.59 -1.46 -11.70
C GLY A 22 0.96 -0.66 -10.45
N ILE A 23 0.79 -1.24 -9.27
CA ILE A 23 1.15 -0.62 -7.99
C ILE A 23 2.67 -0.40 -7.92
N ASN A 24 3.50 -1.36 -8.37
CA ASN A 24 4.95 -1.21 -8.43
C ASN A 24 5.38 0.03 -9.19
N GLN A 25 4.73 0.31 -10.32
CA GLN A 25 5.04 1.50 -11.12
C GLN A 25 4.61 2.79 -10.41
N ILE A 26 3.45 2.77 -9.74
CA ILE A 26 2.96 3.89 -8.92
C ILE A 26 3.95 4.17 -7.77
N MET A 27 4.36 3.16 -7.01
CA MET A 27 5.27 3.31 -5.88
C MET A 27 6.68 3.70 -6.34
N ALA A 28 7.10 3.23 -7.52
CA ALA A 28 8.33 3.65 -8.16
C ALA A 28 8.25 5.07 -8.75
N LYS A 29 7.09 5.75 -8.69
CA LYS A 29 6.85 7.09 -9.25
C LYS A 29 7.11 7.14 -10.77
N GLN A 30 6.88 6.02 -11.45
CA GLN A 30 7.01 5.93 -12.90
C GLN A 30 5.80 6.58 -13.57
N GLU A 31 6.02 7.22 -14.71
CA GLU A 31 4.92 7.80 -15.49
C GLU A 31 3.98 6.69 -15.98
N MET A 32 2.69 6.92 -15.81
CA MET A 32 1.64 6.02 -16.24
C MET A 32 0.66 6.76 -17.14
N SER A 33 0.38 6.20 -18.32
CA SER A 33 -0.64 6.77 -19.20
C SER A 33 -2.02 6.67 -18.55
N PHE A 34 -2.90 7.60 -18.89
CA PHE A 34 -4.29 7.59 -18.41
C PHE A 34 -4.99 6.27 -18.74
N THR A 35 -4.80 5.73 -19.95
CA THR A 35 -5.36 4.44 -20.37
C THR A 35 -4.90 3.29 -19.47
N LYS A 36 -3.61 3.27 -19.09
CA LYS A 36 -3.07 2.23 -18.21
C LYS A 36 -3.63 2.38 -16.79
N TYR A 37 -3.73 3.61 -16.28
CA TYR A 37 -4.34 3.87 -14.99
C TYR A 37 -5.83 3.46 -14.96
N GLN A 38 -6.59 3.75 -16.03
CA GLN A 38 -7.99 3.33 -16.16
C GLN A 38 -8.14 1.80 -16.19
N ALA A 39 -7.27 1.10 -16.92
CA ALA A 39 -7.26 -0.36 -16.95
C ALA A 39 -6.98 -0.94 -15.56
N LEU A 40 -5.99 -0.37 -14.86
CA LEU A 40 -5.66 -0.77 -13.48
C LEU A 40 -6.82 -0.55 -12.51
N TYR A 41 -7.49 0.61 -12.60
CA TYR A 41 -8.67 0.91 -11.79
C TYR A 41 -9.82 -0.07 -12.07
N THR A 42 -10.05 -0.36 -13.35
CA THR A 42 -11.08 -1.30 -13.78
C THR A 42 -10.78 -2.70 -13.25
N GLU A 43 -9.52 -3.12 -13.28
CA GLU A 43 -9.15 -4.45 -12.78
C GLU A 43 -9.26 -4.54 -11.25
N ALA A 44 -8.89 -3.50 -10.51
CA ALA A 44 -9.13 -3.43 -9.06
C ALA A 44 -10.63 -3.53 -8.72
N TYR A 45 -11.49 -2.87 -9.49
CA TYR A 45 -12.94 -2.99 -9.36
C TYR A 45 -13.44 -4.40 -9.70
N ASN A 46 -12.97 -4.98 -10.80
CA ASN A 46 -13.32 -6.33 -11.21
C ASN A 46 -12.92 -7.35 -10.15
N TYR A 47 -11.75 -7.20 -9.54
CA TYR A 47 -11.29 -8.04 -8.44
C TYR A 47 -12.30 -8.03 -7.27
N CYS A 48 -12.74 -6.83 -6.86
CA CYS A 48 -13.70 -6.64 -5.77
C CYS A 48 -15.11 -7.19 -6.06
N THR A 49 -15.44 -7.43 -7.32
CA THR A 49 -16.79 -7.81 -7.78
C THR A 49 -16.83 -9.19 -8.44
N THR A 50 -15.67 -9.83 -8.63
CA THR A 50 -15.58 -11.19 -9.16
C THR A 50 -16.29 -12.15 -8.20
N THR A 51 -17.13 -13.00 -8.77
CA THR A 51 -17.75 -14.14 -8.08
C THR A 51 -17.05 -15.39 -8.59
N VAL A 52 -16.04 -15.87 -7.87
CA VAL A 52 -15.41 -17.16 -8.15
C VAL A 52 -16.24 -18.25 -7.48
N ASP A 53 -16.45 -19.37 -8.19
CA ASP A 53 -17.30 -20.50 -7.79
C ASP A 53 -17.31 -20.73 -6.27
N SER A 54 -18.50 -20.58 -5.66
CA SER A 54 -18.79 -20.76 -4.23
C SER A 54 -18.31 -19.68 -3.25
N HIS A 55 -17.51 -18.69 -3.68
CA HIS A 55 -17.07 -17.58 -2.83
C HIS A 55 -17.97 -16.35 -2.98
N LYS A 56 -18.32 -15.72 -1.85
CA LYS A 56 -19.10 -14.48 -1.86
C LYS A 56 -18.16 -13.34 -2.29
N PRO A 57 -18.67 -12.26 -2.93
CA PRO A 57 -17.85 -11.07 -3.23
C PRO A 57 -17.07 -10.49 -2.04
N THR A 58 -17.56 -10.74 -0.82
CA THR A 58 -16.87 -10.36 0.43
C THR A 58 -15.53 -11.06 0.60
N ASP A 59 -15.38 -12.30 0.12
CA ASP A 59 -14.18 -13.10 0.26
C ASP A 59 -13.08 -12.56 -0.66
N CYS A 60 -13.41 -12.22 -1.92
CA CYS A 60 -12.48 -11.60 -2.87
C CYS A 60 -12.00 -10.21 -2.39
N GLN A 61 -12.87 -9.44 -1.74
CA GLN A 61 -12.51 -8.12 -1.20
C GLN A 61 -11.58 -8.22 0.00
N ALA A 62 -11.80 -9.20 0.88
CA ALA A 62 -10.89 -9.48 1.99
C ALA A 62 -9.54 -9.95 1.46
N ASP A 63 -9.53 -10.87 0.50
CA ASP A 63 -8.31 -11.36 -0.14
C ASP A 63 -7.50 -10.23 -0.80
N LEU A 64 -8.16 -9.31 -1.51
CA LEU A 64 -7.48 -8.14 -2.08
C LEU A 64 -6.85 -7.24 -1.00
N TYR A 65 -7.56 -7.02 0.11
CA TYR A 65 -7.03 -6.22 1.21
C TYR A 65 -5.77 -6.87 1.81
N ASP A 66 -5.81 -8.19 2.04
CA ASP A 66 -4.67 -8.95 2.56
C ASP A 66 -3.46 -8.89 1.60
N HIS A 67 -3.69 -8.98 0.29
CA HIS A 67 -2.64 -8.81 -0.70
C HIS A 67 -2.02 -7.40 -0.64
N LEU A 68 -2.85 -6.35 -0.53
CA LEU A 68 -2.39 -4.97 -0.40
C LEU A 68 -1.58 -4.74 0.88
N GLU A 69 -2.02 -5.29 2.01
CA GLU A 69 -1.30 -5.22 3.27
C GLU A 69 0.10 -5.86 3.16
N ARG A 70 0.17 -7.10 2.62
CA ARG A 70 1.43 -7.82 2.41
C ARG A 70 2.35 -7.08 1.45
N TYR A 71 1.80 -6.53 0.38
CA TYR A 71 2.55 -5.73 -0.58
C TYR A 71 3.18 -4.50 0.09
N LEU A 72 2.38 -3.71 0.80
CA LEU A 72 2.84 -2.49 1.48
C LEU A 72 3.91 -2.81 2.53
N ALA A 73 3.72 -3.86 3.34
CA ALA A 73 4.71 -4.32 4.30
C ALA A 73 6.03 -4.69 3.62
N SER A 74 5.97 -5.45 2.52
CA SER A 74 7.15 -5.87 1.76
C SER A 74 7.86 -4.67 1.13
N HIS A 75 7.11 -3.73 0.58
CA HIS A 75 7.67 -2.50 -0.02
C HIS A 75 8.43 -1.65 1.01
N VAL A 76 7.85 -1.45 2.20
CA VAL A 76 8.52 -0.70 3.27
C VAL A 76 9.79 -1.43 3.76
N LYS A 77 9.75 -2.77 3.87
CA LYS A 77 10.94 -3.55 4.24
C LYS A 77 12.09 -3.36 3.23
N LEU A 78 11.80 -3.30 1.94
CA LEU A 78 12.81 -3.01 0.92
C LEU A 78 13.42 -1.60 1.08
N ILE A 79 12.62 -0.60 1.48
CA ILE A 79 13.14 0.74 1.79
C ILE A 79 14.04 0.70 3.03
N ARG A 80 13.63 -0.02 4.08
CA ARG A 80 14.42 -0.20 5.29
C ARG A 80 15.74 -0.93 5.00
N GLU A 81 15.73 -1.97 4.20
CA GLU A 81 16.94 -2.70 3.80
C GLU A 81 17.94 -1.78 3.09
N LYS A 82 17.46 -0.87 2.22
CA LYS A 82 18.30 0.17 1.61
C LYS A 82 18.88 1.12 2.67
N ALA A 83 18.06 1.56 3.62
CA ALA A 83 18.52 2.42 4.72
C ALA A 83 19.62 1.74 5.54
N ILE A 84 19.44 0.45 5.87
CA ILE A 84 20.42 -0.35 6.62
C ILE A 84 21.72 -0.51 5.81
N SER A 85 21.62 -0.72 4.50
CA SER A 85 22.80 -0.87 3.63
C SER A 85 23.64 0.40 3.48
N LEU A 86 23.10 1.56 3.85
CA LEU A 86 23.83 2.83 3.91
C LEU A 86 24.57 3.04 5.25
N GLU A 87 24.31 2.20 6.26
CA GLU A 87 24.94 2.26 7.60
C GLU A 87 24.98 3.70 8.17
N ASP A 88 26.16 4.21 8.53
CA ASP A 88 26.35 5.55 9.09
C ASP A 88 26.22 6.69 8.07
N GLU A 89 26.05 6.38 6.78
CA GLU A 89 25.78 7.37 5.73
C GLU A 89 24.30 7.69 5.57
N VAL A 90 23.40 7.01 6.30
CA VAL A 90 21.96 7.28 6.20
C VAL A 90 21.64 8.66 6.79
N THR A 91 20.99 9.49 6.00
CA THR A 91 20.70 10.88 6.37
C THR A 91 19.22 11.10 6.69
N PRO A 92 18.87 12.16 7.44
CA PRO A 92 17.48 12.60 7.58
C PRO A 92 16.82 12.88 6.23
N GLU A 93 17.56 13.40 5.25
CA GLU A 93 17.08 13.66 3.90
C GLU A 93 16.65 12.38 3.18
N PHE A 94 17.34 11.26 3.40
CA PHE A 94 16.92 9.95 2.88
C PHE A 94 15.55 9.57 3.43
N TYR A 95 15.36 9.62 4.76
CA TYR A 95 14.10 9.28 5.41
C TYR A 95 12.95 10.17 4.95
N ASN A 96 13.18 11.49 4.85
CA ASN A 96 12.17 12.43 4.36
C ASN A 96 11.83 12.16 2.90
N THR A 97 12.83 11.92 2.05
CA THR A 97 12.62 11.68 0.62
C THR A 97 11.81 10.40 0.39
N GLU A 98 12.20 9.30 1.03
CA GLU A 98 11.48 8.03 0.89
C GLU A 98 10.09 8.10 1.53
N TRP A 99 9.92 8.80 2.65
CA TRP A 99 8.61 9.00 3.27
C TRP A 99 7.64 9.78 2.36
N GLU A 100 8.06 10.92 1.82
CA GLU A 100 7.23 11.71 0.91
C GLU A 100 6.91 10.97 -0.39
N ARG A 101 7.89 10.22 -0.92
CA ARG A 101 7.66 9.35 -2.08
C ARG A 101 6.63 8.27 -1.78
N TYR A 102 6.77 7.60 -0.63
CA TYR A 102 5.86 6.55 -0.19
C TYR A 102 4.44 7.08 0.03
N LYS A 103 4.28 8.22 0.73
CA LYS A 103 2.98 8.88 0.91
C LYS A 103 2.34 9.29 -0.41
N ALA A 104 3.12 9.78 -1.38
CA ALA A 104 2.60 10.10 -2.70
C ALA A 104 2.04 8.84 -3.38
N GLY A 105 2.80 7.74 -3.41
CA GLY A 105 2.36 6.46 -3.95
C GLY A 105 1.11 5.91 -3.24
N ALA A 106 1.09 5.96 -1.90
CA ALA A 106 -0.04 5.55 -1.08
C ALA A 106 -1.31 6.35 -1.39
N ASN A 107 -1.20 7.65 -1.66
CA ASN A 107 -2.33 8.48 -2.09
C ASN A 107 -2.91 8.03 -3.45
N TYR A 108 -2.05 7.66 -4.41
CA TYR A 108 -2.50 7.10 -5.68
C TYR A 108 -3.17 5.74 -5.49
N MET A 109 -2.59 4.84 -4.70
CA MET A 109 -3.20 3.56 -4.36
C MET A 109 -4.57 3.75 -3.70
N ASN A 110 -4.69 4.70 -2.78
CA ASN A 110 -5.95 4.97 -2.11
C ASN A 110 -7.08 5.37 -3.09
N ARG A 111 -6.75 6.14 -4.13
CA ARG A 111 -7.69 6.48 -5.21
C ARG A 111 -8.00 5.27 -6.08
N LEU A 112 -6.98 4.48 -6.41
CA LEU A 112 -7.11 3.26 -7.20
C LEU A 112 -8.09 2.27 -6.55
N PHE A 113 -8.03 2.13 -5.22
CA PHE A 113 -8.85 1.22 -4.44
C PHE A 113 -10.05 1.89 -3.75
N THR A 114 -10.57 2.99 -4.33
CA THR A 114 -11.73 3.72 -3.78
C THR A 114 -12.95 2.81 -3.58
N PHE A 115 -13.19 1.86 -4.48
CA PHE A 115 -14.32 0.92 -4.35
C PHE A 115 -14.16 0.01 -3.12
N LEU A 116 -12.98 -0.59 -2.93
CA LEU A 116 -12.66 -1.42 -1.77
C LEU A 116 -12.81 -0.62 -0.46
N ASN A 117 -12.24 0.60 -0.42
CA ASN A 117 -12.36 1.53 0.69
C ASN A 117 -13.83 1.81 1.06
N ARG A 118 -14.66 2.12 0.05
CA ARG A 118 -16.05 2.53 0.25
C ARG A 118 -16.95 1.38 0.72
N HIS A 119 -16.74 0.18 0.19
CA HIS A 119 -17.69 -0.92 0.35
C HIS A 119 -17.24 -1.99 1.33
N TRP A 120 -15.98 -2.39 1.29
CA TRP A 120 -15.48 -3.44 2.18
C TRP A 120 -14.88 -2.86 3.45
N VAL A 121 -13.90 -1.96 3.35
CA VAL A 121 -13.20 -1.38 4.51
C VAL A 121 -14.18 -0.68 5.44
N ARG A 122 -15.04 0.20 4.91
CA ARG A 122 -16.07 0.87 5.70
C ARG A 122 -16.95 -0.12 6.45
N ARG A 123 -17.46 -1.16 5.77
CA ARG A 123 -18.31 -2.19 6.39
C ARG A 123 -17.57 -2.92 7.52
N GLN A 124 -16.32 -3.32 7.31
CA GLN A 124 -15.53 -4.01 8.33
C GLN A 124 -15.31 -3.13 9.58
N ARG A 125 -15.11 -1.82 9.38
CA ARG A 125 -14.97 -0.85 10.48
C ARG A 125 -16.29 -0.62 11.21
N ASP A 126 -17.41 -0.55 10.49
CA ASP A 126 -18.76 -0.45 11.08
C ASP A 126 -19.10 -1.72 11.92
N GLU A 127 -18.49 -2.86 11.60
CA GLU A 127 -18.52 -4.12 12.38
C GLU A 127 -17.49 -4.15 13.54
N ASN A 128 -16.89 -3.01 13.89
CA ASN A 128 -15.90 -2.82 14.95
C ASN A 128 -14.57 -3.60 14.78
N LYS A 129 -14.16 -3.93 13.55
CA LYS A 129 -12.80 -4.42 13.30
C LYS A 129 -11.80 -3.26 13.39
N LYS A 130 -11.00 -3.25 14.46
CA LYS A 130 -10.09 -2.14 14.80
C LYS A 130 -8.85 -2.06 13.90
N ASP A 131 -8.43 -3.18 13.31
CA ASP A 131 -7.20 -3.26 12.51
C ASP A 131 -7.44 -3.12 11.00
N ILE A 132 -8.64 -2.69 10.60
CA ILE A 132 -8.99 -2.43 9.21
C ILE A 132 -9.00 -0.93 8.94
N TYR A 133 -8.18 -0.51 7.98
CA TYR A 133 -7.92 0.89 7.69
C TYR A 133 -8.20 1.18 6.21
N PRO A 134 -8.60 2.42 5.84
CA PRO A 134 -8.53 2.87 4.45
C PRO A 134 -7.12 2.66 3.90
N ILE A 135 -6.99 2.36 2.60
CA ILE A 135 -5.70 1.97 1.99
C ILE A 135 -4.58 2.98 2.26
N TYR A 136 -4.87 4.29 2.26
CA TYR A 136 -3.88 5.29 2.64
C TYR A 136 -3.37 5.09 4.08
N THR A 137 -4.28 5.00 5.05
CA THR A 137 -3.95 4.79 6.45
C THR A 137 -3.27 3.44 6.68
N LEU A 138 -3.68 2.38 5.98
CA LEU A 138 -2.99 1.08 6.00
C LEU A 138 -1.52 1.23 5.59
N ALA A 139 -1.23 2.01 4.54
CA ALA A 139 0.15 2.27 4.15
C ALA A 139 0.95 2.97 5.26
N LEU A 140 0.37 3.98 5.93
CA LEU A 140 1.04 4.66 7.05
C LEU A 140 1.30 3.70 8.23
N VAL A 141 0.35 2.81 8.54
CA VAL A 141 0.53 1.75 9.53
C VAL A 141 1.70 0.84 9.14
N GLN A 142 1.76 0.40 7.88
CA GLN A 142 2.87 -0.44 7.41
C GLN A 142 4.21 0.29 7.44
N TRP A 143 4.25 1.59 7.19
CA TRP A 143 5.45 2.41 7.38
C TRP A 143 5.91 2.38 8.84
N LYS A 144 5.00 2.65 9.77
CA LYS A 144 5.33 2.59 11.20
C LYS A 144 5.85 1.22 11.60
N LEU A 145 5.10 0.15 11.32
CA LEU A 145 5.42 -1.21 11.75
C LEU A 145 6.76 -1.73 11.16
N ASN A 146 7.06 -1.39 9.91
CA ASN A 146 8.19 -1.98 9.19
C ASN A 146 9.40 -1.04 9.06
N MET A 147 9.24 0.28 9.21
CA MET A 147 10.32 1.26 9.15
C MET A 147 10.65 1.85 10.53
N LEU A 148 9.65 2.35 11.27
CA LEU A 148 9.86 3.17 12.46
C LEU A 148 9.97 2.36 13.76
N ASP A 149 9.11 1.36 13.95
CA ASP A 149 9.10 0.52 15.15
C ASP A 149 10.39 -0.30 15.32
N PRO A 150 11.07 -0.77 14.26
CA PRO A 150 12.39 -1.39 14.39
C PRO A 150 13.49 -0.42 14.88
N ILE A 151 13.29 0.90 14.79
CA ILE A 151 14.27 1.92 15.21
C ILE A 151 13.96 2.34 16.65
N GLN A 152 14.30 1.50 17.63
CA GLN A 152 13.99 1.80 19.04
C GLN A 152 14.78 3.02 19.55
N ASP A 153 16.06 3.11 19.20
CA ASP A 153 16.96 4.22 19.59
C ASP A 153 17.61 4.80 18.32
N PRO A 154 17.01 5.84 17.71
CA PRO A 154 17.57 6.46 16.52
C PRO A 154 18.88 7.17 16.83
N GLN A 155 19.82 7.15 15.89
CA GLN A 155 21.02 7.98 15.98
C GLN A 155 20.63 9.45 16.22
N PRO A 156 21.40 10.26 16.98
CA PRO A 156 21.00 11.61 17.38
C PRO A 156 20.63 12.54 16.21
N ASN A 157 21.27 12.38 15.05
CA ASN A 157 20.96 13.10 13.82
C ASN A 157 19.62 12.68 13.19
N LEU A 158 19.12 11.47 13.45
CA LEU A 158 17.87 10.92 12.90
C LEU A 158 16.67 11.02 13.85
N ALA A 159 16.91 11.27 15.15
CA ALA A 159 15.86 11.25 16.16
C ALA A 159 14.68 12.17 15.83
N SER A 160 14.96 13.39 15.35
CA SER A 160 13.93 14.37 15.01
C SER A 160 13.04 13.91 13.85
N VAL A 161 13.60 13.32 12.79
CA VAL A 161 12.84 12.85 11.63
C VAL A 161 12.00 11.61 11.97
N VAL A 162 12.54 10.69 12.77
CA VAL A 162 11.82 9.48 13.21
C VAL A 162 10.62 9.87 14.09
N GLU A 163 10.82 10.76 15.07
CA GLU A 163 9.73 11.23 15.93
C GLU A 163 8.67 12.02 15.17
N LEU A 164 9.06 12.88 14.22
CA LEU A 164 8.11 13.59 13.37
C LEU A 164 7.20 12.62 12.61
N GLN A 165 7.78 11.59 11.98
CA GLN A 165 7.02 10.62 11.22
C GLN A 165 6.14 9.74 12.13
N ARG A 166 6.61 9.36 13.32
CA ARG A 166 5.78 8.65 14.32
C ARG A 166 4.53 9.46 14.68
N ASN A 167 4.70 10.75 14.94
CA ASN A 167 3.60 11.65 15.26
C ASN A 167 2.62 11.80 14.08
N GLU A 168 3.12 11.92 12.85
CA GLU A 168 2.28 11.98 11.65
C GLU A 168 1.43 10.71 11.49
N VAL A 169 2.02 9.53 11.68
CA VAL A 169 1.26 8.27 11.62
C VAL A 169 0.24 8.20 12.75
N GLN A 170 0.59 8.60 13.97
CA GLN A 170 -0.32 8.60 15.10
C GLN A 170 -1.55 9.49 14.87
N GLN A 171 -1.35 10.70 14.33
CA GLN A 171 -2.44 11.60 13.98
C GLN A 171 -3.37 11.03 12.90
N ALA A 172 -2.86 10.19 11.99
CA ALA A 172 -3.68 9.54 10.97
C ALA A 172 -4.52 8.36 11.49
N LEU A 173 -4.26 7.90 12.72
CA LEU A 173 -4.98 6.81 13.38
C LEU A 173 -6.07 7.29 14.34
N GLU A 174 -6.07 8.58 14.69
CA GLU A 174 -7.09 9.25 15.52
C GLU A 174 -8.31 9.66 14.69
#